data_AF-Q024F5-F1
#
_entry.id   AF-Q024F5-F1
#
_cell.length_a   1.000
_cell.length_b   1.000
_cell.length_c   1.000
_cell.angle_alpha   90.00
_cell.angle_beta   90.00
_cell.angle_gamma   90.00
#
_symmetry.space_group_name_H-M   'P 1'
#
loop_
_entity.id
_entity.type
_entity.pdbx_description
1 polymer ?
#
loop_
_entity_poly.entity_id
_entity_poly.type
_entity_poly.pdbx_seq_one_letter_code
_entity_poly.pdbx_strand_id
1 'polypeptide(L)'
;MIRSTSRRLALLLIACAPLAGEVRSLTILHINDLHARLMPLENKHGGFAYLASVIRREREGCNDCILLNAGDVAQGTPVSTIFHGLPVFEVANLLGIDVGTLGNHDFDYGWMQARKFMDTATYPIVSDNIVGPKGELFAAKPYVILKINGLRVAVIGAMTDDLKTLTIPAAIAPWHTLPVLEISMKYAAELKSQSDLIVLLGHITPQEESKFLQTATNIPVFVTGHAHNGMAQPAVQDGRILVRVKGYAEELGRLELKVDTETKSVVSSNWKHIVVDSTEIKPAADVAALVKRWEDEVSARVDQPLAVTAHAFDKRGVKAVIEQAMREQSGADFAFMNMGGVRDTLPKGQILVRKIWDIMPFDNRVVFGKFKGRDLPAVVLGDRKVEPDREYTLAVTDFTAENQSSPENLRSKGLAFPGDGGLLRDMLVDWFRKKKVVE
;
A
#
# COMPACT_ATOMS: atom_id res chain seq x y z
N MET A 1 -60.98 -69.94 -4.94
CA MET A 1 -60.94 -68.59 -5.54
C MET A 1 -60.37 -67.61 -4.50
N ILE A 2 -59.05 -67.56 -4.31
CA ILE A 2 -58.38 -66.55 -3.48
C ILE A 2 -57.06 -66.22 -4.20
N ARG A 3 -56.99 -65.03 -4.81
CA ARG A 3 -55.85 -64.56 -5.61
C ARG A 3 -54.80 -63.92 -4.71
N SER A 4 -53.55 -64.34 -4.88
CA SER A 4 -52.37 -63.74 -4.28
C SER A 4 -52.07 -62.37 -4.90
N THR A 5 -51.73 -61.37 -4.09
CA THR A 5 -51.18 -60.10 -4.57
C THR A 5 -49.84 -59.85 -3.90
N SER A 6 -48.77 -60.21 -4.61
CA SER A 6 -47.39 -59.85 -4.29
C SER A 6 -47.18 -58.35 -4.50
N ARG A 7 -47.01 -57.58 -3.41
CA ARG A 7 -46.53 -56.19 -3.47
C ARG A 7 -45.03 -56.19 -3.76
N ARG A 8 -44.64 -55.79 -4.98
CA ARG A 8 -43.26 -55.43 -5.32
C ARG A 8 -42.97 -54.05 -4.74
N LEU A 9 -42.07 -53.98 -3.76
CA LEU A 9 -41.49 -52.74 -3.27
C LEU A 9 -40.45 -52.29 -4.30
N ALA A 10 -40.72 -51.21 -5.03
CA ALA A 10 -39.73 -50.58 -5.90
C ALA A 10 -38.82 -49.68 -5.04
N LEU A 11 -37.57 -50.09 -4.83
CA LEU A 11 -36.52 -49.22 -4.31
C LEU A 11 -36.21 -48.17 -5.39
N LEU A 12 -36.58 -46.90 -5.16
CA LEU A 12 -36.01 -45.79 -5.90
C LEU A 12 -34.57 -45.59 -5.39
N LEU A 13 -33.59 -46.06 -6.16
CA LEU A 13 -32.22 -45.58 -6.06
C LEU A 13 -32.20 -44.14 -6.59
N ILE A 14 -32.16 -43.17 -5.68
CA ILE A 14 -31.78 -41.79 -6.01
C ILE A 14 -30.28 -41.85 -6.29
N ALA A 15 -29.92 -41.99 -7.57
CA ALA A 15 -28.55 -41.76 -8.02
C ALA A 15 -28.23 -40.28 -7.80
N CYS A 16 -27.48 -40.00 -6.74
CA CYS A 16 -26.82 -38.71 -6.57
C CYS A 16 -25.71 -38.65 -7.63
N ALA A 17 -26.06 -38.20 -8.84
CA ALA A 17 -25.06 -37.93 -9.87
C ALA A 17 -24.08 -36.89 -9.29
N PRO A 18 -22.75 -37.10 -9.36
CA PRO A 18 -21.81 -36.04 -9.06
C PRO A 18 -22.15 -34.89 -10.01
N LEU A 19 -22.35 -33.67 -9.47
CA LEU A 19 -22.41 -32.48 -10.31
C LEU A 19 -21.11 -32.48 -11.13
N ALA A 20 -21.23 -32.58 -12.45
CA ALA A 20 -20.10 -32.42 -13.35
C ALA A 20 -19.41 -31.09 -13.06
N GLY A 21 -18.06 -31.06 -13.03
CA GLY A 21 -17.29 -29.85 -12.81
C GLY A 21 -17.77 -28.71 -13.69
N GLU A 22 -18.20 -27.62 -13.07
CA GLU A 22 -18.73 -26.46 -13.80
C GLU A 22 -17.65 -25.38 -13.84
N VAL A 23 -17.33 -24.93 -15.06
CA VAL A 23 -16.46 -23.77 -15.26
C VAL A 23 -17.26 -22.51 -14.96
N ARG A 24 -16.83 -21.77 -13.93
CA ARG A 24 -17.51 -20.55 -13.46
C ARG A 24 -16.67 -19.32 -13.77
N SER A 25 -17.35 -18.20 -13.98
CA SER A 25 -16.72 -16.89 -14.16
C SER A 25 -16.48 -16.22 -12.81
N LEU A 26 -15.36 -15.51 -12.70
CA LEU A 26 -15.08 -14.56 -11.62
C LEU A 26 -14.37 -13.34 -12.21
N THR A 27 -14.81 -12.14 -11.85
CA THR A 27 -14.08 -10.90 -12.12
C THR A 27 -13.48 -10.35 -10.83
N ILE A 28 -12.18 -10.18 -10.78
CA ILE A 28 -11.48 -9.49 -9.69
C ILE A 28 -11.13 -8.10 -10.17
N LEU A 29 -11.86 -7.11 -9.66
CA LEU A 29 -11.42 -5.73 -9.70
C LEU A 29 -10.37 -5.53 -8.60
N HIS A 30 -9.32 -4.76 -8.87
CA HIS A 30 -8.29 -4.53 -7.86
C HIS A 30 -7.67 -3.14 -7.92
N ILE A 31 -7.27 -2.68 -6.73
CA ILE A 31 -6.56 -1.43 -6.48
C ILE A 31 -5.47 -1.68 -5.43
N ASN A 32 -4.51 -0.79 -5.35
CA ASN A 32 -3.42 -0.82 -4.38
C ASN A 32 -2.87 0.60 -4.16
N ASP A 33 -2.16 0.81 -3.06
CA ASP A 33 -1.32 2.00 -2.83
C ASP A 33 -2.06 3.33 -3.03
N LEU A 34 -3.29 3.44 -2.50
CA LEU A 34 -4.14 4.62 -2.68
C LEU A 34 -3.53 5.88 -2.05
N HIS A 35 -2.76 5.71 -0.97
CA HIS A 35 -1.95 6.73 -0.31
C HIS A 35 -2.67 8.07 -0.07
N ALA A 36 -3.92 8.01 0.41
CA ALA A 36 -4.73 9.19 0.68
C ALA A 36 -4.88 10.18 -0.48
N ARG A 37 -4.66 9.75 -1.73
CA ARG A 37 -4.83 10.58 -2.93
C ARG A 37 -6.31 10.75 -3.27
N LEU A 38 -7.02 11.48 -2.39
CA LEU A 38 -8.45 11.76 -2.54
C LEU A 38 -8.74 12.58 -3.80
N MET A 39 -7.82 13.49 -4.15
CA MET A 39 -7.89 14.35 -5.32
C MET A 39 -7.05 13.80 -6.48
N PRO A 40 -7.39 14.11 -7.75
CA PRO A 40 -6.56 13.79 -8.90
C PRO A 40 -5.15 14.38 -8.78
N LEU A 41 -4.17 13.67 -9.34
CA LEU A 41 -2.80 14.14 -9.45
C LEU A 41 -2.67 15.27 -10.48
N GLU A 42 -1.48 15.87 -10.57
CA GLU A 42 -1.20 16.95 -11.51
C GLU A 42 -1.40 16.53 -12.98
N ASN A 43 -1.14 15.26 -13.30
CA ASN A 43 -1.40 14.64 -14.62
C ASN A 43 -2.89 14.37 -14.91
N LYS A 44 -3.79 14.78 -14.01
CA LYS A 44 -5.25 14.59 -14.08
C LYS A 44 -5.72 13.14 -13.93
N HIS A 45 -4.86 12.23 -13.48
CA HIS A 45 -5.27 10.87 -13.16
C HIS A 45 -5.62 10.70 -11.67
N GLY A 46 -6.48 9.72 -11.39
CA GLY A 46 -6.82 9.29 -10.04
C GLY A 46 -7.87 10.15 -9.34
N GLY A 47 -7.82 10.14 -8.01
CA GLY A 47 -8.83 10.72 -7.13
C GLY A 47 -9.98 9.76 -6.83
N PHE A 48 -10.36 9.68 -5.56
CA PHE A 48 -11.27 8.63 -5.06
C PHE A 48 -12.67 8.75 -5.67
N ALA A 49 -13.16 9.96 -5.91
CA ALA A 49 -14.48 10.16 -6.51
C ALA A 49 -14.54 9.69 -7.97
N TYR A 50 -13.44 9.84 -8.72
CA TYR A 50 -13.34 9.36 -10.10
C TYR A 50 -13.14 7.85 -10.14
N LEU A 51 -12.27 7.32 -9.28
CA LEU A 51 -12.09 5.88 -9.10
C LEU A 51 -13.42 5.20 -8.76
N ALA A 52 -14.22 5.78 -7.85
CA ALA A 52 -15.54 5.27 -7.50
C ALA A 52 -16.48 5.17 -8.72
N SER A 53 -16.48 6.18 -9.61
CA SER A 53 -17.25 6.13 -10.85
C SER A 53 -16.79 5.01 -11.78
N VAL A 54 -15.47 4.81 -11.92
CA VAL A 54 -14.92 3.71 -12.73
C VAL A 54 -15.30 2.36 -12.13
N ILE A 55 -15.14 2.18 -10.82
CA ILE A 55 -15.56 0.94 -10.12
C ILE A 55 -17.03 0.66 -10.35
N ARG A 56 -17.91 1.65 -10.15
CA ARG A 56 -19.36 1.48 -10.34
C ARG A 56 -19.72 1.09 -11.76
N ARG A 57 -19.05 1.70 -12.77
CA ARG A 57 -19.21 1.34 -14.18
C ARG A 57 -18.78 -0.11 -14.44
N GLU A 58 -17.61 -0.53 -13.95
CA GLU A 58 -17.12 -1.90 -14.18
C GLU A 58 -17.90 -2.96 -13.40
N ARG A 59 -18.62 -2.56 -12.34
CA ARG A 59 -19.55 -3.40 -11.58
C ARG A 59 -20.95 -3.46 -12.17
N GLU A 60 -21.33 -2.54 -13.05
CA GLU A 60 -22.66 -2.49 -13.65
C GLU A 60 -22.95 -3.80 -14.41
N GLY A 61 -23.95 -4.56 -13.96
CA GLY A 61 -24.30 -5.86 -14.53
C GLY A 61 -23.33 -7.01 -14.21
N CYS A 62 -22.28 -6.78 -13.42
CA CYS A 62 -21.28 -7.79 -13.07
C CYS A 62 -21.68 -8.52 -11.78
N ASN A 63 -22.48 -9.57 -11.90
CA ASN A 63 -22.99 -10.36 -10.76
C ASN A 63 -21.94 -11.34 -10.17
N ASP A 64 -20.77 -11.40 -10.78
CA ASP A 64 -19.66 -12.30 -10.47
C ASP A 64 -18.36 -11.51 -10.18
N CYS A 65 -18.46 -10.26 -9.72
CA CYS A 65 -17.29 -9.45 -9.38
C CYS A 65 -17.05 -9.28 -7.88
N ILE A 66 -15.76 -9.11 -7.55
CA ILE A 66 -15.28 -8.64 -6.25
C ILE A 66 -14.27 -7.51 -6.47
N LEU A 67 -14.14 -6.58 -5.52
CA LEU A 67 -13.10 -5.56 -5.47
C LEU A 67 -12.14 -5.85 -4.32
N LEU A 68 -10.86 -6.01 -4.65
CA LEU A 68 -9.79 -6.23 -3.69
C LEU A 68 -8.89 -5.00 -3.58
N ASN A 69 -8.45 -4.69 -2.36
CA ASN A 69 -7.48 -3.62 -2.11
C ASN A 69 -6.20 -4.18 -1.48
N ALA A 70 -5.06 -4.05 -2.17
CA ALA A 70 -3.78 -4.60 -1.73
C ALA A 70 -3.00 -3.72 -0.74
N GLY A 71 -3.70 -2.89 0.06
CA GLY A 71 -3.12 -2.12 1.17
C GLY A 71 -2.67 -0.70 0.81
N ASP A 72 -2.04 -0.03 1.79
CA ASP A 72 -1.55 1.36 1.73
C ASP A 72 -2.63 2.37 1.37
N VAL A 73 -3.65 2.42 2.22
CA VAL A 73 -4.74 3.39 2.10
C VAL A 73 -4.38 4.68 2.81
N ALA A 74 -3.86 4.57 4.04
CA ALA A 74 -3.88 5.64 5.01
C ALA A 74 -3.05 6.87 4.62
N GLN A 75 -1.80 6.67 4.19
CA GLN A 75 -0.76 7.70 4.26
C GLN A 75 -0.45 8.33 2.89
N GLY A 76 -0.24 9.65 2.80
CA GLY A 76 0.40 10.23 1.60
C GLY A 76 0.02 11.67 1.23
N THR A 77 -0.97 12.26 1.90
CA THR A 77 -1.45 13.63 1.64
C THR A 77 -1.77 14.36 2.94
N PRO A 78 -1.93 15.69 2.93
CA PRO A 78 -2.15 16.45 4.15
C PRO A 78 -3.41 16.04 4.92
N VAL A 79 -4.48 15.59 4.25
CA VAL A 79 -5.69 15.06 4.93
C VAL A 79 -5.32 13.89 5.84
N SER A 80 -4.47 12.98 5.36
CA SER A 80 -4.00 11.87 6.19
C SER A 80 -3.18 12.39 7.35
N THR A 81 -2.19 13.24 7.10
CA THR A 81 -1.24 13.66 8.13
C THR A 81 -1.88 14.51 9.21
N ILE A 82 -2.84 15.38 8.86
CA ILE A 82 -3.55 16.22 9.82
C ILE A 82 -4.51 15.42 10.70
N PHE A 83 -5.14 14.39 10.14
CA PHE A 83 -6.21 13.63 10.81
C PHE A 83 -5.83 12.16 11.10
N HIS A 84 -4.53 11.85 11.04
CA HIS A 84 -3.96 10.51 11.22
C HIS A 84 -4.71 9.41 10.43
N GLY A 85 -5.01 9.67 9.16
CA GLY A 85 -5.53 8.71 8.18
C GLY A 85 -7.01 8.34 8.28
N LEU A 86 -7.73 8.64 9.37
CA LEU A 86 -9.13 8.20 9.54
C LEU A 86 -10.09 8.66 8.44
N PRO A 87 -10.07 9.96 8.01
CA PRO A 87 -10.90 10.42 6.90
C PRO A 87 -10.73 9.62 5.61
N VAL A 88 -9.54 9.08 5.37
CA VAL A 88 -9.24 8.35 4.15
C VAL A 88 -9.98 7.02 4.11
N PHE A 89 -10.07 6.32 5.26
CA PHE A 89 -10.86 5.10 5.39
C PHE A 89 -12.36 5.38 5.31
N GLU A 90 -12.84 6.49 5.86
CA GLU A 90 -14.25 6.91 5.71
C GLU A 90 -14.63 7.10 4.24
N VAL A 91 -13.78 7.74 3.44
CA VAL A 91 -14.01 7.89 1.99
C VAL A 91 -13.84 6.55 1.27
N ALA A 92 -12.84 5.74 1.63
CA ALA A 92 -12.60 4.44 1.01
C ALA A 92 -13.77 3.46 1.19
N ASN A 93 -14.53 3.57 2.28
CA ASN A 93 -15.76 2.78 2.49
C ASN A 93 -16.80 2.98 1.38
N LEU A 94 -16.79 4.13 0.69
CA LEU A 94 -17.71 4.42 -0.42
C LEU A 94 -17.26 3.82 -1.77
N LEU A 95 -16.06 3.23 -1.84
CA LEU A 95 -15.56 2.55 -3.05
C LEU A 95 -16.17 1.16 -3.23
N GLY A 96 -16.75 0.58 -2.17
CA GLY A 96 -17.35 -0.76 -2.20
C GLY A 96 -16.32 -1.89 -2.22
N ILE A 97 -15.19 -1.73 -1.53
CA ILE A 97 -14.16 -2.77 -1.38
C ILE A 97 -14.79 -3.99 -0.67
N ASP A 98 -14.55 -5.19 -1.19
CA ASP A 98 -15.03 -6.43 -0.58
C ASP A 98 -14.02 -7.01 0.40
N VAL A 99 -12.72 -6.90 0.11
CA VAL A 99 -11.63 -7.35 0.99
C VAL A 99 -10.41 -6.44 0.81
N GLY A 100 -9.82 -6.02 1.92
CA GLY A 100 -8.53 -5.35 1.95
C GLY A 100 -7.44 -6.19 2.63
N THR A 101 -6.19 -5.85 2.41
CA THR A 101 -5.07 -6.16 3.31
C THR A 101 -4.49 -4.86 3.87
N LEU A 102 -3.61 -4.96 4.86
CA LEU A 102 -2.81 -3.83 5.32
C LEU A 102 -1.59 -3.66 4.41
N GLY A 103 -1.15 -2.42 4.23
CA GLY A 103 0.17 -2.10 3.69
C GLY A 103 1.12 -1.56 4.76
N ASN A 104 2.40 -1.40 4.42
CA ASN A 104 3.40 -0.98 5.41
C ASN A 104 3.13 0.44 5.92
N HIS A 105 2.59 1.32 5.06
CA HIS A 105 2.29 2.70 5.41
C HIS A 105 1.00 2.87 6.21
N ASP A 106 0.18 1.81 6.36
CA ASP A 106 -0.94 1.82 7.32
C ASP A 106 -0.46 1.82 8.78
N PHE A 107 0.84 1.54 9.02
CA PHE A 107 1.47 1.55 10.35
C PHE A 107 2.24 2.84 10.68
N ASP A 108 2.29 3.81 9.76
CA ASP A 108 3.09 5.04 9.96
C ASP A 108 2.61 5.90 11.14
N TYR A 109 1.33 5.80 11.50
CA TYR A 109 0.75 6.44 12.68
C TYR A 109 0.72 5.53 13.92
N GLY A 110 1.41 4.38 13.85
CA GLY A 110 1.47 3.36 14.90
C GLY A 110 0.37 2.31 14.81
N TRP A 111 0.65 1.12 15.35
CA TRP A 111 -0.24 -0.04 15.27
C TRP A 111 -1.63 0.18 15.91
N MET A 112 -1.73 1.03 16.94
CA MET A 112 -3.03 1.36 17.54
C MET A 112 -3.91 2.14 16.57
N GLN A 113 -3.31 2.98 15.73
CA GLN A 113 -4.03 3.70 14.69
C GLN A 113 -4.40 2.74 13.55
N ALA A 114 -3.51 1.81 13.17
CA ALA A 114 -3.83 0.74 12.23
C ALA A 114 -5.04 -0.11 12.68
N ARG A 115 -5.20 -0.37 13.99
CA ARG A 115 -6.43 -1.00 14.53
C ARG A 115 -7.68 -0.16 14.29
N LYS A 116 -7.62 1.16 14.52
CA LYS A 116 -8.75 2.05 14.25
C LYS A 116 -9.10 2.10 12.76
N PHE A 117 -8.12 1.98 11.86
CA PHE A 117 -8.39 1.85 10.43
C PHE A 117 -9.21 0.60 10.13
N MET A 118 -8.85 -0.53 10.74
CA MET A 118 -9.63 -1.76 10.62
C MET A 118 -11.03 -1.63 11.21
N ASP A 119 -11.20 -0.92 12.34
CA ASP A 119 -12.50 -0.69 12.97
C ASP A 119 -13.37 0.29 12.15
N THR A 120 -12.74 1.21 11.41
CA THR A 120 -13.41 2.19 10.55
C THR A 120 -13.80 1.58 9.19
N ALA A 121 -13.05 0.60 8.69
CA ALA A 121 -13.32 -0.06 7.43
C ALA A 121 -14.64 -0.86 7.50
N THR A 122 -15.53 -0.66 6.53
CA THR A 122 -16.80 -1.42 6.43
C THR A 122 -16.63 -2.76 5.73
N TYR A 123 -15.39 -3.18 5.50
CA TYR A 123 -15.00 -4.39 4.79
C TYR A 123 -13.91 -5.12 5.58
N PRO A 124 -13.80 -6.45 5.47
CA PRO A 124 -12.76 -7.20 6.16
C PRO A 124 -11.36 -6.82 5.65
N ILE A 125 -10.48 -6.48 6.59
CA ILE A 125 -9.05 -6.39 6.36
C ILE A 125 -8.39 -7.66 6.89
N VAL A 126 -7.72 -8.40 6.01
CA VAL A 126 -7.06 -9.69 6.32
C VAL A 126 -5.54 -9.55 6.28
N SER A 127 -4.84 -10.31 7.12
CA SER A 127 -3.38 -10.44 7.08
C SER A 127 -2.98 -11.70 7.84
N ASP A 128 -2.16 -12.54 7.21
CA ASP A 128 -1.84 -13.88 7.69
C ASP A 128 -0.57 -13.95 8.56
N ASN A 129 0.35 -13.00 8.38
CA ASN A 129 1.70 -13.12 8.91
C ASN A 129 2.12 -12.01 9.88
N ILE A 130 1.29 -11.01 10.15
CA ILE A 130 1.57 -10.02 11.20
C ILE A 130 1.08 -10.58 12.55
N VAL A 131 2.00 -10.79 13.49
CA VAL A 131 1.72 -11.44 14.78
C VAL A 131 2.29 -10.68 15.97
N GLY A 132 1.65 -10.87 17.12
CA GLY A 132 2.11 -10.38 18.41
C GLY A 132 3.05 -11.38 19.10
N PRO A 133 3.54 -11.04 20.31
CA PRO A 133 4.49 -11.88 21.05
C PRO A 133 3.98 -13.28 21.42
N LYS A 134 2.67 -13.51 21.45
CA LYS A 134 2.08 -14.81 21.75
C LYS A 134 1.64 -15.55 20.49
N GLY A 135 2.00 -15.05 19.30
CA GLY A 135 1.60 -15.61 18.00
C GLY A 135 0.16 -15.27 17.61
N GLU A 136 -0.50 -14.37 18.32
CA GLU A 136 -1.83 -13.86 17.96
C GLU A 136 -1.75 -12.97 16.72
N LEU A 137 -2.73 -13.11 15.82
CA LEU A 137 -2.76 -12.30 14.60
C LEU A 137 -3.05 -10.83 14.91
N PHE A 138 -2.40 -9.95 14.14
CA PHE A 138 -2.79 -8.55 14.10
C PHE A 138 -4.15 -8.41 13.42
N ALA A 139 -4.35 -8.96 12.23
CA ALA A 139 -5.68 -8.95 11.64
C ALA A 139 -6.66 -9.83 12.44
N ALA A 140 -7.97 -9.55 12.35
CA ALA A 140 -8.97 -10.40 12.98
C ALA A 140 -8.96 -11.82 12.37
N LYS A 141 -8.61 -11.93 11.08
CA LYS A 141 -8.50 -13.19 10.35
C LYS A 141 -7.34 -13.14 9.35
N PRO A 142 -6.69 -14.28 9.07
CA PRO A 142 -5.65 -14.39 8.05
C PRO A 142 -6.23 -14.42 6.62
N TYR A 143 -7.50 -14.80 6.48
CA TYR A 143 -8.20 -14.91 5.20
C TYR A 143 -9.72 -14.74 5.37
N VAL A 144 -10.40 -14.60 4.24
CA VAL A 144 -11.86 -14.77 4.10
C VAL A 144 -12.19 -15.74 2.97
N ILE A 145 -13.36 -16.38 3.01
CA ILE A 145 -13.90 -17.18 1.90
C ILE A 145 -15.19 -16.53 1.43
N LEU A 146 -15.18 -15.99 0.22
CA LEU A 146 -16.34 -15.37 -0.42
C LEU A 146 -17.09 -16.42 -1.26
N LYS A 147 -18.42 -16.33 -1.32
CA LYS A 147 -19.26 -17.12 -2.22
C LYS A 147 -19.78 -16.24 -3.35
N ILE A 148 -19.26 -16.40 -4.56
CA ILE A 148 -19.56 -15.54 -5.71
C ILE A 148 -19.82 -16.44 -6.92
N ASN A 149 -20.96 -16.29 -7.59
CA ASN A 149 -21.29 -17.10 -8.79
C ASN A 149 -21.12 -18.63 -8.59
N GLY A 150 -21.45 -19.13 -7.39
CA GLY A 150 -21.26 -20.53 -7.01
C GLY A 150 -19.82 -20.95 -6.66
N LEU A 151 -18.83 -20.07 -6.83
CA LEU A 151 -17.44 -20.28 -6.43
C LEU A 151 -17.21 -19.92 -4.96
N ARG A 152 -16.40 -20.71 -4.26
CA ARG A 152 -15.78 -20.36 -2.98
C ARG A 152 -14.39 -19.80 -3.24
N VAL A 153 -14.23 -18.48 -3.11
CA VAL A 153 -12.97 -17.78 -3.35
C VAL A 153 -12.33 -17.47 -2.01
N ALA A 154 -11.21 -18.15 -1.69
CA ALA A 154 -10.42 -17.82 -0.51
C ALA A 154 -9.45 -16.68 -0.83
N VAL A 155 -9.47 -15.62 -0.02
CA VAL A 155 -8.57 -14.47 -0.14
C VAL A 155 -7.70 -14.42 1.11
N ILE A 156 -6.40 -14.69 0.95
CA ILE A 156 -5.38 -14.66 2.01
C ILE A 156 -4.70 -13.29 1.97
N GLY A 157 -4.69 -12.57 3.10
CA GLY A 157 -3.97 -11.30 3.19
C GLY A 157 -2.52 -11.53 3.57
N ALA A 158 -1.58 -10.79 2.97
CA ALA A 158 -0.15 -10.95 3.25
C ALA A 158 0.57 -9.60 3.36
N MET A 159 1.57 -9.53 4.24
CA MET A 159 2.46 -8.39 4.46
C MET A 159 3.91 -8.77 4.17
N THR A 160 4.66 -7.90 3.51
CA THR A 160 6.09 -8.11 3.25
C THR A 160 6.92 -8.44 4.51
N ASP A 161 7.91 -9.31 4.36
CA ASP A 161 8.93 -9.61 5.38
C ASP A 161 9.72 -8.35 5.78
N ASP A 162 9.76 -7.34 4.91
CA ASP A 162 10.55 -6.13 5.07
C ASP A 162 9.87 -5.06 5.94
N LEU A 163 8.65 -5.29 6.44
CA LEU A 163 7.86 -4.32 7.23
C LEU A 163 8.70 -3.61 8.31
N LYS A 164 9.51 -4.36 9.05
CA LYS A 164 10.37 -3.83 10.14
C LYS A 164 11.36 -2.73 9.69
N THR A 165 11.67 -2.67 8.40
CA THR A 165 12.58 -1.69 7.79
C THR A 165 11.89 -0.63 6.94
N LEU A 166 10.59 -0.80 6.71
CA LEU A 166 9.74 0.10 5.92
C LEU A 166 8.92 1.06 6.78
N THR A 167 9.04 0.93 8.10
CA THR A 167 8.43 1.82 9.11
C THR A 167 9.43 2.08 10.25
N ILE A 168 9.05 2.87 11.23
CA ILE A 168 9.81 3.04 12.47
C ILE A 168 9.54 1.80 13.35
N PRO A 169 10.55 1.02 13.78
CA PRO A 169 10.32 -0.22 14.54
C PRO A 169 9.42 -0.05 15.78
N ALA A 170 9.55 1.09 16.48
CA ALA A 170 8.72 1.41 17.63
C ALA A 170 7.23 1.64 17.29
N ALA A 171 6.91 2.05 16.06
CA ALA A 171 5.52 2.27 15.62
C ALA A 171 4.74 0.96 15.47
N ILE A 172 5.43 -0.13 15.11
CA ILE A 172 4.82 -1.46 14.96
C ILE A 172 4.96 -2.33 16.20
N ALA A 173 5.90 -2.06 17.11
CA ALA A 173 6.09 -2.87 18.32
C ALA A 173 4.79 -2.96 19.15
N PRO A 174 4.43 -4.13 19.69
CA PRO A 174 5.20 -5.38 19.74
C PRO A 174 4.98 -6.34 18.55
N TRP A 175 4.35 -5.86 17.48
CA TRP A 175 3.98 -6.67 16.32
C TRP A 175 5.16 -6.84 15.35
N HIS A 176 5.20 -7.99 14.68
CA HIS A 176 6.22 -8.32 13.69
C HIS A 176 5.65 -9.26 12.62
N THR A 177 6.35 -9.39 11.51
CA THR A 177 6.01 -10.33 10.43
C THR A 177 6.71 -11.67 10.62
N LEU A 178 5.99 -12.74 10.32
CA LEU A 178 6.53 -14.07 10.05
C LEU A 178 6.84 -14.21 8.55
N PRO A 179 7.71 -15.17 8.15
CA PRO A 179 8.09 -15.37 6.75
C PRO A 179 6.87 -15.53 5.82
N VAL A 180 6.59 -14.52 5.01
CA VAL A 180 5.32 -14.34 4.31
C VAL A 180 5.00 -15.51 3.37
N LEU A 181 5.99 -15.97 2.60
CA LEU A 181 5.80 -17.09 1.68
C LEU A 181 5.43 -18.37 2.42
N GLU A 182 6.11 -18.69 3.52
CA GLU A 182 5.87 -19.92 4.27
C GLU A 182 4.46 -19.91 4.88
N ILE A 183 4.08 -18.79 5.50
CA ILE A 183 2.79 -18.64 6.16
C ILE A 183 1.63 -18.65 5.17
N SER A 184 1.74 -17.92 4.06
CA SER A 184 0.69 -17.93 3.03
C SER A 184 0.53 -19.29 2.37
N MET A 185 1.63 -20.02 2.13
CA MET A 185 1.60 -21.40 1.62
C MET A 185 0.91 -22.38 2.58
N LYS A 186 1.16 -22.22 3.89
CA LYS A 186 0.50 -22.99 4.95
C LYS A 186 -1.01 -22.78 4.93
N TYR A 187 -1.47 -21.52 4.90
CA TYR A 187 -2.91 -21.23 4.82
C TYR A 187 -3.53 -21.70 3.51
N ALA A 188 -2.84 -21.54 2.38
CA ALA A 188 -3.31 -22.05 1.08
C ALA A 188 -3.48 -23.58 1.10
N ALA A 189 -2.60 -24.33 1.78
CA ALA A 189 -2.75 -25.77 1.95
C ALA A 189 -4.00 -26.15 2.78
N GLU A 190 -4.27 -25.42 3.87
CA GLU A 190 -5.47 -25.61 4.71
C GLU A 190 -6.77 -25.31 3.94
N LEU A 191 -6.72 -24.28 3.09
CA LEU A 191 -7.88 -23.78 2.35
C LEU A 191 -8.22 -24.61 1.11
N LYS A 192 -7.30 -25.45 0.63
CA LYS A 192 -7.46 -26.23 -0.61
C LYS A 192 -8.74 -27.05 -0.67
N SER A 193 -9.21 -27.63 0.43
CA SER A 193 -10.47 -28.39 0.47
C SER A 193 -11.71 -27.50 0.61
N GLN A 194 -11.52 -26.29 1.13
CA GLN A 194 -12.58 -25.35 1.53
C GLN A 194 -12.92 -24.34 0.43
N SER A 195 -12.05 -24.14 -0.55
CA SER A 195 -12.23 -23.20 -1.65
C SER A 195 -12.10 -23.87 -3.02
N ASP A 196 -12.57 -23.16 -4.04
CA ASP A 196 -12.45 -23.51 -5.46
C ASP A 196 -11.38 -22.66 -6.16
N LEU A 197 -11.09 -21.47 -5.60
CA LEU A 197 -9.99 -20.59 -5.99
C LEU A 197 -9.30 -20.03 -4.72
N ILE A 198 -7.98 -19.88 -4.76
CA ILE A 198 -7.20 -19.18 -3.73
C ILE A 198 -6.54 -17.95 -4.38
N VAL A 199 -6.67 -16.82 -3.72
CA VAL A 199 -6.08 -15.53 -4.10
C VAL A 199 -5.19 -15.06 -2.96
N LEU A 200 -3.94 -14.72 -3.26
CA LEU A 200 -3.12 -13.92 -2.36
C LEU A 200 -3.40 -12.44 -2.61
N LEU A 201 -3.86 -11.73 -1.59
CA LEU A 201 -3.97 -10.28 -1.54
C LEU A 201 -2.79 -9.74 -0.73
N GLY A 202 -1.69 -9.44 -1.42
CA GLY A 202 -0.39 -9.23 -0.77
C GLY A 202 0.14 -7.81 -0.93
N HIS A 203 0.49 -7.18 0.18
CA HIS A 203 1.30 -5.97 0.16
C HIS A 203 2.78 -6.36 0.28
N ILE A 204 3.34 -6.84 -0.83
CA ILE A 204 4.64 -7.53 -0.90
C ILE A 204 5.57 -6.90 -1.94
N THR A 205 6.88 -7.05 -1.74
CA THR A 205 7.91 -6.50 -2.63
C THR A 205 7.95 -7.22 -3.98
N PRO A 206 8.44 -6.58 -5.06
CA PRO A 206 8.64 -7.26 -6.36
C PRO A 206 9.54 -8.52 -6.30
N GLN A 207 10.45 -8.57 -5.33
CA GLN A 207 11.29 -9.74 -5.07
C GLN A 207 10.45 -10.88 -4.48
N GLU A 208 9.58 -10.58 -3.53
CA GLU A 208 8.61 -11.54 -2.97
C GLU A 208 7.58 -11.96 -4.02
N GLU A 209 7.04 -11.02 -4.83
CA GLU A 209 6.16 -11.31 -5.97
C GLU A 209 6.77 -12.40 -6.87
N SER A 210 8.05 -12.20 -7.26
CA SER A 210 8.78 -13.15 -8.10
C SER A 210 8.93 -14.52 -7.42
N LYS A 211 9.22 -14.53 -6.11
CA LYS A 211 9.38 -15.76 -5.32
C LYS A 211 8.06 -16.53 -5.20
N PHE A 212 6.96 -15.83 -4.91
CA PHE A 212 5.61 -16.40 -4.88
C PHE A 212 5.23 -16.98 -6.24
N LEU A 213 5.36 -16.19 -7.31
CA LEU A 213 5.03 -16.63 -8.66
C LEU A 213 5.84 -17.86 -9.08
N GLN A 214 7.09 -18.00 -8.63
CA GLN A 214 7.92 -19.17 -8.93
C GLN A 214 7.57 -20.40 -8.09
N THR A 215 7.28 -20.23 -6.79
CA THR A 215 7.30 -21.35 -5.83
C THR A 215 5.93 -21.72 -5.25
N ALA A 216 4.95 -20.81 -5.26
CA ALA A 216 3.66 -21.02 -4.61
C ALA A 216 2.66 -21.75 -5.52
N THR A 217 2.89 -23.05 -5.76
CA THR A 217 2.11 -23.87 -6.70
C THR A 217 0.65 -24.12 -6.28
N ASN A 218 0.29 -23.87 -5.02
CA ASN A 218 -1.08 -23.99 -4.51
C ASN A 218 -1.85 -22.66 -4.47
N ILE A 219 -1.25 -21.56 -4.96
CA ILE A 219 -1.90 -20.24 -5.07
C ILE A 219 -1.91 -19.83 -6.55
N PRO A 220 -3.06 -19.91 -7.24
CA PRO A 220 -3.14 -19.60 -8.67
C PRO A 220 -3.18 -18.10 -8.99
N VAL A 221 -3.59 -17.23 -8.06
CA VAL A 221 -3.80 -15.80 -8.34
C VAL A 221 -3.15 -14.94 -7.25
N PHE A 222 -2.40 -13.94 -7.67
CA PHE A 222 -1.76 -12.94 -6.82
C PHE A 222 -2.23 -11.54 -7.23
N VAL A 223 -2.81 -10.81 -6.30
CA VAL A 223 -3.16 -9.39 -6.42
C VAL A 223 -2.30 -8.63 -5.42
N THR A 224 -1.41 -7.77 -5.93
CA THR A 224 -0.32 -7.21 -5.11
C THR A 224 -0.26 -5.68 -5.13
N GLY A 225 0.39 -5.10 -4.10
CA GLY A 225 0.66 -3.66 -3.95
C GLY A 225 2.13 -3.38 -3.66
N HIS A 226 2.44 -2.32 -2.90
CA HIS A 226 3.77 -1.89 -2.41
C HIS A 226 4.68 -1.22 -3.45
N ALA A 227 4.71 -1.73 -4.69
CA ALA A 227 5.65 -1.22 -5.69
C ALA A 227 5.21 0.12 -6.32
N HIS A 228 3.93 0.50 -6.16
CA HIS A 228 3.23 1.70 -6.70
C HIS A 228 3.22 1.84 -8.22
N ASN A 229 4.06 1.10 -8.95
CA ASN A 229 4.01 1.04 -10.40
C ASN A 229 2.88 0.09 -10.83
N GLY A 230 2.41 0.26 -12.07
CA GLY A 230 1.50 -0.66 -12.73
C GLY A 230 2.24 -1.70 -13.55
N MET A 231 1.59 -2.81 -13.87
CA MET A 231 2.09 -3.79 -14.82
C MET A 231 1.58 -3.49 -16.23
N ALA A 232 2.44 -3.63 -17.24
CA ALA A 232 1.99 -3.52 -18.62
C ALA A 232 1.12 -4.72 -19.04
N GLN A 233 1.43 -5.91 -18.52
CA GLN A 233 0.77 -7.19 -18.73
C GLN A 233 0.89 -8.03 -17.45
N PRO A 234 -0.02 -8.99 -17.18
CA PRO A 234 0.13 -9.88 -16.04
C PRO A 234 1.42 -10.69 -16.11
N ALA A 235 2.06 -10.94 -14.98
CA ALA A 235 3.13 -11.92 -14.90
C ALA A 235 2.52 -13.32 -14.74
N VAL A 236 2.93 -14.26 -15.59
CA VAL A 236 2.34 -15.61 -15.63
C VAL A 236 3.44 -16.67 -15.54
N GLN A 237 3.26 -17.66 -14.66
CA GLN A 237 4.16 -18.80 -14.55
C GLN A 237 3.37 -20.07 -14.19
N ASP A 238 3.43 -21.09 -15.06
CA ASP A 238 2.75 -22.38 -14.87
C ASP A 238 1.25 -22.22 -14.57
N GLY A 239 0.58 -21.29 -15.25
CA GLY A 239 -0.84 -20.98 -15.07
C GLY A 239 -1.16 -20.10 -13.85
N ARG A 240 -0.18 -19.78 -13.00
CA ARG A 240 -0.32 -18.80 -11.93
C ARG A 240 -0.22 -17.38 -12.48
N ILE A 241 -1.04 -16.47 -11.98
CA ILE A 241 -1.19 -15.11 -12.51
C ILE A 241 -0.94 -14.11 -11.41
N LEU A 242 -0.07 -13.14 -11.67
CA LEU A 242 0.19 -12.02 -10.77
C LEU A 242 -0.13 -10.69 -11.47
N VAL A 243 -0.87 -9.84 -10.75
CA VAL A 243 -1.31 -8.52 -11.23
C VAL A 243 -1.17 -7.45 -10.15
N ARG A 244 -0.80 -6.24 -10.56
CA ARG A 244 -0.89 -4.99 -9.79
C ARG A 244 -1.08 -3.81 -10.72
N VAL A 245 -1.65 -2.71 -10.21
CA VAL A 245 -1.85 -1.46 -10.96
C VAL A 245 -1.02 -0.33 -10.36
N LYS A 246 -0.94 0.81 -11.05
CA LYS A 246 -0.35 2.02 -10.45
C LYS A 246 -1.10 2.40 -9.18
N GLY A 247 -0.36 2.90 -8.20
CA GLY A 247 -0.92 3.48 -6.99
C GLY A 247 -1.70 4.78 -7.24
N TYR A 248 -2.02 5.47 -6.15
CA TYR A 248 -2.62 6.81 -6.16
C TYR A 248 -3.98 6.88 -6.86
N ALA A 249 -4.69 5.76 -6.91
CA ALA A 249 -5.96 5.61 -7.64
C ALA A 249 -5.86 5.88 -9.15
N GLU A 250 -4.66 5.95 -9.74
CA GLU A 250 -4.49 6.25 -11.17
C GLU A 250 -5.12 5.18 -12.08
N GLU A 251 -5.19 3.94 -11.59
CA GLU A 251 -5.65 2.79 -12.36
C GLU A 251 -6.57 1.87 -11.53
N LEU A 252 -7.55 1.26 -12.20
CA LEU A 252 -8.33 0.12 -11.70
C LEU A 252 -7.92 -1.13 -12.49
N GLY A 253 -7.51 -2.19 -11.81
CA GLY A 253 -7.24 -3.48 -12.43
C GLY A 253 -8.54 -4.26 -12.62
N ARG A 254 -8.70 -4.95 -13.76
CA ARG A 254 -9.77 -5.92 -14.01
C ARG A 254 -9.18 -7.23 -14.49
N LEU A 255 -9.22 -8.25 -13.64
CA LEU A 255 -8.81 -9.62 -13.92
C LEU A 255 -10.06 -10.50 -14.08
N GLU A 256 -10.30 -10.99 -15.29
CA GLU A 256 -11.41 -11.87 -15.62
C GLU A 256 -10.90 -13.31 -15.66
N LEU A 257 -11.55 -14.21 -14.93
CA LEU A 257 -11.13 -15.60 -14.77
C LEU A 257 -12.27 -16.55 -15.16
N LYS A 258 -11.88 -17.68 -15.76
CA LYS A 258 -12.69 -18.89 -15.82
C LYS A 258 -12.07 -19.94 -14.91
N VAL A 259 -12.81 -20.37 -13.89
CA VAL A 259 -12.33 -21.30 -12.87
C VAL A 259 -13.08 -22.62 -13.00
N ASP A 260 -12.34 -23.71 -13.16
CA ASP A 260 -12.88 -25.06 -13.10
C ASP A 260 -12.98 -25.49 -11.63
N THR A 261 -14.21 -25.79 -11.19
CA THR A 261 -14.52 -26.15 -9.81
C THR A 261 -14.11 -27.58 -9.43
N GLU A 262 -13.93 -28.46 -10.41
CA GLU A 262 -13.48 -29.84 -10.19
C GLU A 262 -11.96 -29.90 -10.06
N THR A 263 -11.25 -29.29 -11.02
CA THR A 263 -9.77 -29.25 -11.00
C THR A 263 -9.21 -28.14 -10.10
N LYS A 264 -10.04 -27.20 -9.65
CA LYS A 264 -9.68 -26.02 -8.83
C LYS A 264 -8.59 -25.18 -9.47
N SER A 265 -8.71 -24.98 -10.77
CA SER A 265 -7.69 -24.35 -11.60
C SER A 265 -8.28 -23.22 -12.45
N VAL A 266 -7.43 -22.25 -12.78
CA VAL A 266 -7.78 -21.19 -13.73
C VAL A 266 -7.62 -21.74 -15.15
N VAL A 267 -8.72 -21.83 -15.88
CA VAL A 267 -8.78 -22.35 -17.26
C VAL A 267 -8.37 -21.27 -18.26
N SER A 268 -8.82 -20.03 -18.02
CA SER A 268 -8.42 -18.88 -18.81
C SER A 268 -8.50 -17.60 -17.98
N SER A 269 -7.68 -16.63 -18.39
CA SER A 269 -7.62 -15.32 -17.77
C SER A 269 -7.46 -14.22 -18.80
N ASN A 270 -8.09 -13.08 -18.56
CA ASN A 270 -7.85 -11.84 -19.27
C ASN A 270 -7.65 -10.72 -18.26
N TRP A 271 -6.68 -9.84 -18.48
CA TRP A 271 -6.42 -8.73 -17.59
C TRP A 271 -6.25 -7.42 -18.35
N LYS A 272 -6.84 -6.35 -17.81
CA LYS A 272 -6.57 -4.97 -18.24
C LYS A 272 -6.44 -4.05 -17.04
N HIS A 273 -5.61 -3.03 -17.17
CA HIS A 273 -5.65 -1.85 -16.31
C HIS A 273 -6.50 -0.77 -17.00
N ILE A 274 -7.28 -0.05 -16.21
CA ILE A 274 -8.19 1.01 -16.67
C ILE A 274 -7.71 2.30 -16.03
N VAL A 275 -7.27 3.25 -16.85
CA VAL A 275 -6.83 4.57 -16.37
C VAL A 275 -8.03 5.35 -15.85
N VAL A 276 -7.86 5.97 -14.70
CA VAL A 276 -8.84 6.88 -14.08
C VAL A 276 -8.50 8.31 -14.52
N ASP A 277 -8.91 8.67 -15.73
CA ASP A 277 -8.74 10.04 -16.24
C ASP A 277 -9.86 10.96 -15.74
N SER A 278 -9.51 11.90 -14.87
CA SER A 278 -10.47 12.85 -14.29
C SER A 278 -11.03 13.88 -15.28
N THR A 279 -10.46 13.96 -16.49
CA THR A 279 -10.96 14.82 -17.57
C THR A 279 -12.07 14.15 -18.38
N GLU A 280 -12.11 12.81 -18.40
CA GLU A 280 -13.09 12.04 -19.17
C GLU A 280 -14.22 11.46 -18.30
N ILE A 281 -13.99 11.31 -17.00
CA ILE A 281 -14.92 10.67 -16.06
C ILE A 281 -15.60 11.71 -15.19
N LYS A 282 -16.92 11.60 -15.00
CA LYS A 282 -17.63 12.39 -13.98
C LYS A 282 -17.38 11.79 -12.59
N PRO A 283 -17.08 12.59 -11.56
CA PRO A 283 -16.86 12.07 -10.21
C PRO A 283 -18.17 11.55 -9.60
N ALA A 284 -18.08 10.49 -8.80
CA ALA A 284 -19.18 9.97 -8.01
C ALA A 284 -19.60 11.02 -6.98
N ALA A 285 -20.84 11.52 -7.08
CA ALA A 285 -21.27 12.72 -6.36
C ALA A 285 -21.23 12.57 -4.82
N ASP A 286 -21.61 11.40 -4.31
CA ASP A 286 -21.56 11.06 -2.87
C ASP A 286 -20.12 11.00 -2.34
N VAL A 287 -19.20 10.42 -3.11
CA VAL A 287 -17.77 10.37 -2.76
C VAL A 287 -17.15 11.75 -2.85
N ALA A 288 -17.45 12.50 -3.91
CA ALA A 288 -16.95 13.86 -4.12
C ALA A 288 -17.38 14.81 -2.99
N ALA A 289 -18.60 14.66 -2.48
CA ALA A 289 -19.09 15.46 -1.35
C ALA A 289 -18.25 15.24 -0.08
N LEU A 290 -17.93 13.98 0.24
CA LEU A 290 -17.11 13.66 1.42
C LEU A 290 -15.64 14.06 1.24
N VAL A 291 -15.08 13.84 0.04
CA VAL A 291 -13.73 14.32 -0.32
C VAL A 291 -13.66 15.84 -0.16
N LYS A 292 -14.65 16.58 -0.70
CA LYS A 292 -14.67 18.04 -0.62
C LYS A 292 -14.70 18.52 0.83
N ARG A 293 -15.52 17.91 1.69
CA ARG A 293 -15.58 18.27 3.12
C ARG A 293 -14.19 18.22 3.77
N TRP A 294 -13.47 17.13 3.57
CA TRP A 294 -12.15 16.95 4.17
C TRP A 294 -11.10 17.87 3.54
N GLU A 295 -11.12 18.06 2.21
CA GLU A 295 -10.22 18.99 1.54
C GLU A 295 -10.47 20.45 1.94
N ASP A 296 -11.71 20.87 2.21
CA ASP A 296 -12.00 22.22 2.71
C ASP A 296 -11.33 22.44 4.08
N GLU A 297 -11.36 21.44 4.98
CA GLU A 297 -10.68 21.51 6.29
C GLU A 297 -9.15 21.56 6.16
N VAL A 298 -8.60 20.86 5.17
CA VAL A 298 -7.16 20.83 4.88
C VAL A 298 -6.70 22.15 4.26
N SER A 299 -7.36 22.61 3.20
CA SER A 299 -7.02 23.84 2.48
C SER A 299 -6.95 25.06 3.40
N ALA A 300 -7.85 25.14 4.39
CA ALA A 300 -7.82 26.19 5.41
C ALA A 300 -6.50 26.27 6.19
N ARG A 301 -5.74 25.16 6.28
CA ARG A 301 -4.47 25.06 7.01
C ARG A 301 -3.23 25.16 6.12
N VAL A 302 -3.28 24.60 4.91
CA VAL A 302 -2.07 24.39 4.10
C VAL A 302 -2.03 25.13 2.76
N ASP A 303 -3.11 25.78 2.31
CA ASP A 303 -3.11 26.50 1.01
C ASP A 303 -2.65 27.96 1.12
N GLN A 304 -1.63 28.19 1.95
CA GLN A 304 -1.02 29.51 2.14
C GLN A 304 0.24 29.66 1.26
N PRO A 305 0.44 30.80 0.58
CA PRO A 305 1.68 31.09 -0.13
C PRO A 305 2.91 30.96 0.76
N LEU A 306 3.95 30.27 0.26
CA LEU A 306 5.15 29.98 1.03
C LEU A 306 6.41 30.63 0.43
N ALA A 307 6.74 30.27 -0.81
CA ALA A 307 7.96 30.70 -1.51
C ALA A 307 7.79 30.57 -3.03
N VAL A 308 8.80 30.98 -3.79
CA VAL A 308 8.88 30.77 -5.24
C VAL A 308 10.07 29.87 -5.56
N THR A 309 9.92 28.99 -6.53
CA THR A 309 11.00 28.15 -7.07
C THR A 309 11.36 28.62 -8.47
N ALA A 310 12.65 28.83 -8.72
CA ALA A 310 13.13 29.34 -10.01
C ALA A 310 12.97 28.30 -11.15
N HIS A 311 13.08 27.03 -10.80
CA HIS A 311 13.01 25.88 -11.71
C HIS A 311 12.23 24.73 -11.06
N ALA A 312 11.86 23.74 -11.87
CA ALA A 312 11.25 22.51 -11.36
C ALA A 312 12.34 21.53 -10.91
N PHE A 313 12.10 20.82 -9.81
CA PHE A 313 13.00 19.80 -9.27
C PHE A 313 12.34 18.43 -9.35
N ASP A 314 13.03 17.45 -9.94
CA ASP A 314 12.67 16.04 -9.80
C ASP A 314 12.89 15.57 -8.34
N LYS A 315 12.49 14.34 -8.01
CA LYS A 315 12.64 13.84 -6.63
C LYS A 315 14.07 13.87 -6.10
N ARG A 316 15.08 13.69 -6.96
CA ARG A 316 16.50 13.79 -6.56
C ARG A 316 16.88 15.23 -6.24
N GLY A 317 16.42 16.18 -7.06
CA GLY A 317 16.58 17.60 -6.79
C GLY A 317 15.90 18.01 -5.48
N VAL A 318 14.67 17.55 -5.25
CA VAL A 318 13.94 17.81 -4.00
C VAL A 318 14.68 17.25 -2.79
N LYS A 319 15.20 16.02 -2.87
CA LYS A 319 16.06 15.45 -1.80
C LYS A 319 17.24 16.36 -1.49
N ALA A 320 17.95 16.87 -2.50
CA ALA A 320 19.09 17.75 -2.31
C ALA A 320 18.69 19.08 -1.62
N VAL A 321 17.54 19.64 -2.00
CA VAL A 321 16.96 20.83 -1.36
C VAL A 321 16.64 20.55 0.11
N ILE A 322 16.05 19.39 0.42
CA ILE A 322 15.74 19.01 1.81
C ILE A 322 17.02 18.86 2.64
N GLU A 323 18.04 18.17 2.12
CA GLU A 323 19.32 18.01 2.81
C GLU A 323 20.04 19.36 2.99
N GLN A 324 19.91 20.28 2.04
CA GLN A 324 20.37 21.66 2.21
C GLN A 324 19.61 22.37 3.33
N ALA A 325 18.28 22.30 3.34
CA ALA A 325 17.46 22.92 4.38
C ALA A 325 17.79 22.38 5.78
N MET A 326 17.99 21.06 5.90
CA MET A 326 18.42 20.41 7.12
C MET A 326 19.75 20.99 7.61
N ARG A 327 20.77 21.09 6.74
CA ARG A 327 22.07 21.68 7.11
C ARG A 327 21.96 23.14 7.51
N GLU A 328 21.28 23.95 6.71
CA GLU A 328 21.20 25.40 6.95
C GLU A 328 20.39 25.75 8.20
N GLN A 329 19.34 24.99 8.54
CA GLN A 329 18.54 25.25 9.75
C GLN A 329 19.20 24.72 11.02
N SER A 330 19.93 23.60 10.93
CA SER A 330 20.56 22.97 12.09
C SER A 330 22.00 23.41 12.35
N GLY A 331 22.68 23.95 11.33
CA GLY A 331 24.13 24.18 11.36
C GLY A 331 24.97 22.90 11.25
N ALA A 332 24.37 21.76 10.91
CA ALA A 332 25.10 20.50 10.72
C ALA A 332 26.05 20.56 9.51
N ASP A 333 27.23 19.96 9.65
CA ASP A 333 28.21 19.86 8.55
C ASP A 333 27.66 19.03 7.38
N PHE A 334 26.94 17.95 7.71
CA PHE A 334 26.31 17.03 6.77
C PHE A 334 24.84 16.81 7.09
N ALA A 335 24.04 16.57 6.07
CA ALA A 335 22.68 16.04 6.23
C ALA A 335 22.44 14.92 5.23
N PHE A 336 21.62 13.95 5.63
CA PHE A 336 21.22 12.85 4.76
C PHE A 336 19.79 12.36 5.06
N MET A 337 19.02 12.08 4.02
CA MET A 337 17.77 11.32 4.13
C MET A 337 17.66 10.27 3.01
N ASN A 338 16.86 9.23 3.18
CA ASN A 338 16.60 8.26 2.12
C ASN A 338 15.68 8.83 1.03
N MET A 339 15.78 8.28 -0.19
CA MET A 339 14.93 8.70 -1.32
C MET A 339 13.45 8.38 -1.10
N GLY A 340 13.15 7.27 -0.41
CA GLY A 340 11.77 6.85 -0.14
C GLY A 340 10.94 7.87 0.67
N GLY A 341 11.62 8.73 1.44
CA GLY A 341 11.01 9.85 2.16
C GLY A 341 10.47 10.96 1.25
N VAL A 342 10.97 11.09 0.02
CA VAL A 342 10.57 12.16 -0.92
C VAL A 342 9.39 11.71 -1.77
N ARG A 343 8.20 12.24 -1.47
CA ARG A 343 6.95 11.71 -2.02
C ARG A 343 6.47 12.42 -3.28
N ASP A 344 6.89 13.67 -3.50
CA ASP A 344 6.50 14.48 -4.66
C ASP A 344 7.69 15.27 -5.24
N THR A 345 7.45 15.91 -6.38
CA THR A 345 8.36 16.85 -7.04
C THR A 345 8.06 18.29 -6.61
N LEU A 346 8.94 19.22 -6.97
CA LEU A 346 8.74 20.64 -6.70
C LEU A 346 8.60 21.39 -8.04
N PRO A 347 7.42 21.96 -8.36
CA PRO A 347 7.23 22.66 -9.63
C PRO A 347 7.98 23.98 -9.64
N LYS A 348 8.10 24.62 -10.81
CA LYS A 348 8.54 26.01 -10.95
C LYS A 348 7.39 26.96 -10.56
N GLY A 349 7.71 28.05 -9.86
CA GLY A 349 6.77 29.14 -9.57
C GLY A 349 6.33 29.19 -8.11
N GLN A 350 5.12 29.69 -7.87
CA GLN A 350 4.58 29.86 -6.51
C GLN A 350 4.36 28.49 -5.84
N ILE A 351 4.94 28.33 -4.66
CA ILE A 351 4.78 27.16 -3.81
C ILE A 351 3.87 27.53 -2.63
N LEU A 352 2.95 26.62 -2.29
CA LEU A 352 2.12 26.69 -1.09
C LEU A 352 2.69 25.79 0.01
N VAL A 353 2.28 26.03 1.26
CA VAL A 353 2.62 25.12 2.38
C VAL A 353 2.21 23.68 2.07
N ARG A 354 1.06 23.46 1.42
CA ARG A 354 0.56 22.15 0.97
C ARG A 354 1.62 21.32 0.24
N LYS A 355 2.40 21.94 -0.65
CA LYS A 355 3.41 21.21 -1.42
C LYS A 355 4.51 20.63 -0.54
N ILE A 356 4.86 21.29 0.58
CA ILE A 356 5.80 20.70 1.56
C ILE A 356 5.18 19.49 2.25
N TRP A 357 3.88 19.52 2.55
CA TRP A 357 3.16 18.36 3.10
C TRP A 357 3.03 17.22 2.09
N ASP A 358 2.81 17.51 0.80
CA ASP A 358 2.78 16.49 -0.25
C ASP A 358 4.15 15.83 -0.48
N ILE A 359 5.24 16.61 -0.35
CA ILE A 359 6.62 16.10 -0.46
C ILE A 359 7.01 15.30 0.78
N MET A 360 6.69 15.81 1.98
CA MET A 360 7.01 15.23 3.29
C MET A 360 5.73 14.93 4.11
N PRO A 361 4.95 13.93 3.71
CA PRO A 361 3.71 13.55 4.41
C PRO A 361 3.95 12.77 5.71
N PHE A 362 5.19 12.38 6.00
CA PHE A 362 5.58 11.71 7.24
C PHE A 362 5.91 12.73 8.34
N ASP A 363 5.61 12.38 9.59
CA ASP A 363 6.00 13.16 10.76
C ASP A 363 7.44 12.83 11.22
N ASN A 364 8.35 12.60 10.26
CA ASN A 364 9.74 12.35 10.57
C ASN A 364 10.37 13.56 11.25
N ARG A 365 11.16 13.27 12.28
CA ARG A 365 11.96 14.26 12.99
C ARG A 365 13.36 14.33 12.41
N VAL A 366 14.00 15.49 12.48
CA VAL A 366 15.43 15.62 12.22
C VAL A 366 16.17 15.31 13.50
N VAL A 367 17.16 14.42 13.46
CA VAL A 367 18.00 14.04 14.60
C VAL A 367 19.47 14.23 14.27
N PHE A 368 20.31 14.44 15.30
CA PHE A 368 21.72 14.80 15.13
C PHE A 368 22.67 13.91 15.92
N GLY A 369 23.80 13.60 15.30
CA GLY A 369 24.94 12.94 15.92
C GLY A 369 26.26 13.62 15.55
N LYS A 370 27.29 13.38 16.36
CA LYS A 370 28.65 13.87 16.12
C LYS A 370 29.59 12.70 15.90
N PHE A 371 30.39 12.77 14.84
CA PHE A 371 31.22 11.65 14.40
C PHE A 371 32.57 12.18 13.91
N LYS A 372 33.62 11.38 14.06
CA LYS A 372 34.90 11.67 13.40
C LYS A 372 34.74 11.51 11.90
N GLY A 373 35.52 12.25 11.11
CA GLY A 373 35.48 12.16 9.65
C GLY A 373 35.63 10.73 9.11
N ARG A 374 36.43 9.90 9.78
CA ARG A 374 36.59 8.46 9.44
C ARG A 374 35.36 7.58 9.69
N ASP A 375 34.44 8.02 10.55
CA ASP A 375 33.25 7.25 10.95
C ASP A 375 32.00 7.70 10.17
N LEU A 376 32.10 8.75 9.36
CA LEU A 376 31.01 9.22 8.52
C LEU A 376 30.73 8.22 7.38
N PRO A 377 29.45 7.85 7.16
CA PRO A 377 29.10 6.92 6.09
C PRO A 377 29.48 7.43 4.70
N ALA A 378 29.97 6.54 3.84
CA ALA A 378 30.35 6.89 2.46
C ALA A 378 29.18 7.50 1.67
N VAL A 379 27.95 7.04 1.90
CA VAL A 379 26.74 7.59 1.25
C VAL A 379 26.46 9.03 1.66
N VAL A 380 26.88 9.43 2.86
CA VAL A 380 26.82 10.81 3.34
C VAL A 380 27.92 11.63 2.70
N LEU A 381 29.15 11.11 2.63
CA LEU A 381 30.29 11.86 2.10
C LEU A 381 30.19 12.08 0.59
N GLY A 382 29.76 11.08 -0.18
CA GLY A 382 29.93 11.08 -1.63
C GLY A 382 31.40 11.25 -1.99
N ASP A 383 31.72 12.19 -2.89
CA ASP A 383 33.10 12.48 -3.31
C ASP A 383 33.84 13.48 -2.40
N ARG A 384 33.21 13.95 -1.32
CA ARG A 384 33.79 14.97 -0.43
C ARG A 384 34.90 14.38 0.44
N LYS A 385 36.04 15.06 0.51
CA LYS A 385 37.15 14.72 1.42
C LYS A 385 36.95 15.39 2.78
N VAL A 386 37.14 14.62 3.85
CA VAL A 386 37.06 15.08 5.24
C VAL A 386 38.34 14.75 5.99
N GLU A 387 38.67 15.54 7.00
CA GLU A 387 39.80 15.25 7.89
C GLU A 387 39.42 14.08 8.82
N PRO A 388 40.18 12.96 8.84
CA PRO A 388 39.76 11.75 9.53
C PRO A 388 39.51 11.92 11.03
N ASP A 389 40.28 12.79 11.70
CA ASP A 389 40.21 12.99 13.16
C ASP A 389 39.36 14.19 13.59
N ARG A 390 38.91 15.02 12.64
CA ARG A 390 38.00 16.13 12.94
C ARG A 390 36.60 15.60 13.23
N GLU A 391 35.94 16.19 14.22
CA GLU A 391 34.54 15.93 14.53
C GLU A 391 33.62 16.74 13.60
N TYR A 392 32.58 16.09 13.10
CA TYR A 392 31.55 16.65 12.24
C TYR A 392 30.16 16.31 12.78
N THR A 393 29.20 17.21 12.60
CA THR A 393 27.79 17.01 12.91
C THR A 393 27.05 16.48 11.69
N LEU A 394 26.30 15.39 11.87
CA LEU A 394 25.43 14.79 10.84
C LEU A 394 23.97 14.87 11.28
N ALA A 395 23.15 15.52 10.46
CA ALA A 395 21.69 15.53 10.57
C ALA A 395 21.06 14.44 9.70
N VAL A 396 20.14 13.66 10.25
CA VAL A 396 19.35 12.67 9.49
C VAL A 396 17.90 12.71 9.91
N THR A 397 17.01 12.01 9.22
CA THR A 397 15.69 11.73 9.78
C THR A 397 15.77 10.65 10.85
N ASP A 398 14.85 10.67 11.82
CA ASP A 398 14.66 9.59 12.80
C ASP A 398 14.48 8.22 12.12
N PHE A 399 13.71 8.17 11.03
CA PHE A 399 13.57 6.98 10.20
C PHE A 399 14.91 6.46 9.68
N THR A 400 15.76 7.36 9.15
CA THR A 400 17.09 7.00 8.65
C THR A 400 18.03 6.55 9.78
N ALA A 401 17.92 7.15 10.97
CA ALA A 401 18.72 6.77 12.14
C ALA A 401 18.35 5.36 12.66
N GLU A 402 17.06 5.07 12.80
CA GLU A 402 16.54 3.77 13.25
C GLU A 402 16.79 2.67 12.21
N ASN A 403 16.73 3.01 10.92
CA ASN A 403 16.95 2.07 9.82
C ASN A 403 18.36 2.20 9.19
N GLN A 404 19.35 2.67 9.95
CA GLN A 404 20.68 3.04 9.43
C GLN A 404 21.43 1.93 8.68
N SER A 405 21.14 0.65 8.93
CA SER A 405 21.81 -0.46 8.26
C SER A 405 21.22 -0.81 6.90
N SER A 406 20.04 -0.28 6.55
CA SER A 406 19.39 -0.66 5.29
C SER A 406 20.10 -0.05 4.07
N PRO A 407 19.99 -0.68 2.88
CA PRO A 407 20.64 -0.21 1.66
C PRO A 407 20.25 1.21 1.22
N GLU A 408 19.04 1.63 1.58
CA GLU A 408 18.44 2.92 1.24
C GLU A 408 18.86 4.06 2.21
N ASN A 409 19.44 3.71 3.36
CA ASN A 409 19.83 4.63 4.43
C ASN A 409 21.36 4.76 4.51
N LEU A 410 21.92 4.78 5.73
CA LEU A 410 23.33 5.07 5.99
C LEU A 410 24.28 3.93 5.65
N ARG A 411 23.78 2.69 5.50
CA ARG A 411 24.59 1.47 5.33
C ARG A 411 25.64 1.31 6.44
N SER A 412 25.26 1.71 7.65
CA SER A 412 26.12 1.69 8.83
C SER A 412 25.38 1.09 10.03
N LYS A 413 26.08 0.87 11.15
CA LYS A 413 25.52 0.35 12.40
C LYS A 413 26.11 1.09 13.59
N GLY A 414 25.31 1.25 14.64
CA GLY A 414 25.75 1.79 15.92
C GLY A 414 25.99 3.29 15.95
N LEU A 415 25.61 4.04 14.91
CA LEU A 415 25.61 5.50 14.95
C LEU A 415 24.49 5.98 15.86
N ALA A 416 24.82 6.83 16.83
CA ALA A 416 23.89 7.41 17.78
C ALA A 416 23.55 8.85 17.42
N PHE A 417 22.25 9.17 17.41
CA PHE A 417 21.73 10.51 17.09
C PHE A 417 20.94 11.08 18.27
N PRO A 418 21.61 11.50 19.37
CA PRO A 418 20.95 11.95 20.58
C PRO A 418 20.29 13.33 20.47
N GLY A 419 20.63 14.13 19.46
CA GLY A 419 20.03 15.45 19.26
C GLY A 419 18.69 15.37 18.55
N ASP A 420 17.77 16.28 18.87
CA ASP A 420 16.45 16.41 18.25
C ASP A 420 16.28 17.83 17.68
N GLY A 421 15.98 17.91 16.39
CA GLY A 421 15.79 19.14 15.62
C GLY A 421 14.33 19.47 15.32
N GLY A 422 13.38 18.68 15.83
CA GLY A 422 11.96 18.85 15.57
C GLY A 422 11.51 18.19 14.26
N LEU A 423 10.28 18.49 13.86
CA LEU A 423 9.68 17.93 12.65
C LEU A 423 10.39 18.47 11.40
N LEU A 424 10.78 17.56 10.50
CA LEU A 424 11.39 17.93 9.22
C LEU A 424 10.47 18.83 8.40
N ARG A 425 9.15 18.58 8.44
CA ARG A 425 8.16 19.39 7.73
C ARG A 425 8.16 20.85 8.20
N ASP A 426 8.20 21.09 9.51
CA ASP A 426 8.21 22.44 10.06
C ASP A 426 9.52 23.17 9.71
N MET A 427 10.63 22.45 9.83
CA MET A 427 11.95 22.93 9.43
C MET A 427 11.98 23.36 7.95
N LEU A 428 11.36 22.58 7.07
CA LEU A 428 11.24 22.90 5.65
C LEU A 428 10.37 24.14 5.41
N VAL A 429 9.19 24.22 6.02
CA VAL A 429 8.31 25.39 5.90
C VAL A 429 9.06 26.65 6.33
N ASP A 430 9.79 26.61 7.44
CA ASP A 430 10.57 27.76 7.89
C ASP A 430 11.74 28.09 6.98
N TRP A 431 12.40 27.10 6.40
CA TRP A 431 13.49 27.30 5.45
C TRP A 431 13.02 27.96 4.15
N PHE A 432 11.96 27.43 3.54
CA PHE A 432 11.37 28.00 2.34
C PHE A 432 10.90 29.45 2.59
N ARG A 433 10.26 29.71 3.74
CA ARG A 433 9.81 31.06 4.13
C ARG A 433 10.98 32.04 4.27
N LYS A 434 12.12 31.62 4.83
CA LYS A 434 13.32 32.45 4.95
C LYS A 434 13.99 32.70 3.59
N LYS A 435 14.07 31.68 2.73
CA LYS A 435 14.71 31.79 1.40
C LYS A 435 13.93 32.69 0.45
N LYS A 436 12.60 32.66 0.49
CA LYS A 436 11.66 33.33 -0.44
C LYS A 436 11.76 32.85 -1.89
N VAL A 437 12.97 32.67 -2.43
CA VAL A 437 13.27 32.08 -3.73
C VAL A 437 14.21 30.89 -3.52
N VAL A 438 13.85 29.74 -4.09
CA VAL A 438 14.67 28.52 -4.12
C VAL A 438 15.17 28.29 -5.54
N GLU A 439 16.49 28.26 -5.69
CA GLU A 439 17.20 28.16 -6.98
C GLU A 439 17.81 26.78 -7.22
#